data_AF-A0A958MS30-F1
#
_entry.id   AF-A0A958MS30-F1
#
_cell.length_a   1.000
_cell.length_b   1.000
_cell.length_c   1.000
_cell.angle_alpha   90.00
_cell.angle_beta   90.00
_cell.angle_gamma   90.00
#
_symmetry.space_group_name_H-M   'P 1'
#
loop_
_entity.id
_entity.type
_entity.pdbx_description
1 polymer ?
#
loop_
_entity_poly.entity_id
_entity_poly.type
_entity_poly.pdbx_seq_one_letter_code
_entity_poly.pdbx_strand_id
1 'polypeptide(L)'
;MENGNRYFTWALVFLMLLLPGTGCKNVLEDSAKTSTDEALFFEAKQLMNNGDWTGAITHFERMSTGYLASRQVAPHYASAYAGRCGLSYLGFVESLGSIGTTKLFRFLMNTYPGSAATHIADCETAESILLTSVADPNLRTVDENLLVAFSAFTKLGTILNTYADTNNDGIPDGGFDACNAGSLADADARQVGT
;
A
#
# COMPACT_ATOMS: atom_id res chain seq x y z
N MET A 1 47.17 40.60 -20.40
CA MET A 1 46.59 39.67 -19.40
C MET A 1 45.41 38.91 -20.00
N GLU A 2 45.57 38.27 -21.17
CA GLU A 2 44.45 37.61 -21.89
C GLU A 2 44.56 36.08 -21.95
N ASN A 3 45.74 35.51 -21.67
CA ASN A 3 45.95 34.06 -21.83
C ASN A 3 45.51 33.24 -20.62
N GLY A 4 45.42 33.82 -19.42
CA GLY A 4 45.05 33.08 -18.19
C GLY A 4 43.59 32.61 -18.15
N ASN A 5 42.68 33.36 -18.78
CA ASN A 5 41.25 33.04 -18.74
C ASN A 5 40.92 31.82 -19.62
N ARG A 6 41.61 31.65 -20.75
CA ARG A 6 41.39 30.52 -21.66
C ARG A 6 41.78 29.19 -21.01
N TYR A 7 42.92 29.12 -20.32
CA TYR A 7 43.33 27.89 -19.62
C TYR A 7 42.40 27.52 -18.46
N PHE A 8 41.81 28.51 -17.78
CA PHE A 8 40.82 28.28 -16.73
C PHE A 8 39.50 27.74 -17.29
N THR A 9 39.03 28.26 -18.43
CA THR A 9 37.82 27.73 -19.10
C THR A 9 38.06 26.31 -19.62
N TRP A 10 39.24 26.04 -20.20
CA TRP A 10 39.60 24.71 -20.67
C TRP A 10 39.77 23.71 -19.51
N ALA A 11 40.29 24.14 -18.35
CA ALA A 11 40.38 23.30 -17.15
C ALA A 11 39.00 22.94 -16.58
N LEU A 12 38.04 23.88 -16.58
CA LEU A 12 36.65 23.63 -16.15
C LEU A 12 35.92 22.68 -17.10
N VAL A 13 36.13 22.82 -18.41
CA VAL A 13 35.56 21.91 -19.42
C VAL A 13 36.19 20.52 -19.32
N PHE A 14 37.50 20.42 -19.05
CA PHE A 14 38.16 19.13 -18.80
C PHE A 14 37.67 18.45 -17.52
N LEU A 15 37.40 19.23 -16.46
CA LEU A 15 36.84 18.73 -15.19
C LEU A 15 35.41 18.22 -15.35
N MET A 16 34.59 18.86 -16.20
CA MET A 16 33.24 18.38 -16.54
C MET A 16 33.25 17.14 -17.45
N LEU A 17 34.23 17.01 -18.34
CA LEU A 17 34.37 15.84 -19.23
C LEU A 17 35.01 14.62 -18.53
N LEU A 18 35.66 14.80 -17.38
CA LEU A 18 36.23 13.74 -16.54
C LEU A 18 35.22 13.08 -15.59
N LEU A 19 33.93 13.41 -15.71
CA LEU A 19 32.82 12.74 -15.01
C LEU A 19 32.05 11.73 -15.89
N PRO A 20 32.66 10.82 -16.69
CA PRO A 20 31.87 9.78 -17.32
C PRO A 20 31.60 8.66 -16.31
N GLY A 21 30.32 8.46 -15.98
CA GLY A 21 29.75 7.12 -16.00
C GLY A 21 29.96 6.21 -14.80
N THR A 22 29.79 6.68 -13.56
CA THR A 22 29.43 5.77 -12.46
C THR A 22 27.92 5.84 -12.26
N GLY A 23 27.20 4.81 -12.73
CA GLY A 23 25.75 4.81 -12.89
C GLY A 23 24.97 5.31 -11.68
N CYS A 24 23.93 6.12 -11.93
CA CYS A 24 22.86 6.62 -11.04
C CYS A 24 23.15 6.89 -9.55
N LYS A 25 24.41 6.94 -9.13
CA LYS A 25 24.79 7.24 -7.76
C LYS A 25 25.13 8.72 -7.66
N ASN A 26 24.28 9.45 -6.94
CA ASN A 26 24.55 10.86 -6.66
C ASN A 26 25.78 10.96 -5.75
N VAL A 27 26.63 11.97 -5.97
CA VAL A 27 27.85 12.23 -5.15
C VAL A 27 27.55 12.43 -3.65
N LEU A 28 26.27 12.61 -3.30
CA LEU A 28 25.78 12.78 -1.94
C LEU A 28 25.27 11.49 -1.30
N GLU A 29 25.20 10.37 -2.03
CA GLU A 29 24.64 9.09 -1.54
C GLU A 29 25.46 8.54 -0.36
N ASP A 30 26.79 8.61 -0.42
CA ASP A 30 27.67 8.18 0.68
C ASP A 30 27.62 9.09 1.92
N SER A 31 27.06 10.30 1.79
CA SER A 31 26.85 11.24 2.90
C SER A 31 25.41 11.20 3.44
N ALA A 32 24.51 10.46 2.80
CA ALA A 32 23.12 10.37 3.21
C ALA A 32 22.96 9.36 4.35
N LYS A 33 22.35 9.77 5.46
CA LYS A 33 21.93 8.85 6.52
C LYS A 33 20.62 8.18 6.09
N THR A 34 20.71 6.97 5.56
CA THR A 34 19.56 6.19 5.08
C THR A 34 18.85 5.40 6.19
N SER A 35 19.41 5.38 7.40
CA SER A 35 18.89 4.59 8.52
C SER A 35 18.08 5.41 9.53
N THR A 36 17.79 6.68 9.28
CA THR A 36 16.92 7.46 10.16
C THR A 36 15.46 7.16 9.85
N ASP A 37 14.58 7.34 10.83
CA ASP A 37 13.14 7.10 10.69
C ASP A 37 12.55 7.89 9.50
N GLU A 38 12.97 9.15 9.31
CA GLU A 38 12.54 9.99 8.19
C GLU A 38 13.03 9.47 6.84
N ALA A 39 14.27 8.96 6.78
CA ALA A 39 14.84 8.40 5.56
C ALA A 39 14.13 7.10 5.16
N LEU A 40 13.89 6.22 6.13
CA LEU A 40 13.10 5.01 5.95
C LEU A 40 11.67 5.34 5.50
N PHE A 41 11.08 6.43 6.03
CA PHE A 41 9.73 6.82 5.66
C PHE A 41 9.66 7.40 4.25
N PHE A 42 10.67 8.14 3.84
CA PHE A 42 10.80 8.59 2.47
C PHE A 42 10.93 7.41 1.49
N GLU A 43 11.82 6.46 1.79
CA GLU A 43 12.02 5.25 0.96
C GLU A 43 10.75 4.39 0.90
N ALA A 44 10.08 4.18 2.03
CA ALA A 44 8.83 3.43 2.08
C ALA A 44 7.75 4.05 1.16
N LYS A 45 7.59 5.38 1.18
CA LYS A 45 6.65 6.06 0.27
C LYS A 45 7.03 5.91 -1.20
N GLN A 46 8.33 5.91 -1.51
CA GLN A 46 8.78 5.69 -2.89
C GLN A 46 8.42 4.28 -3.36
N LEU A 47 8.63 3.28 -2.51
CA LEU A 47 8.28 1.88 -2.80
C LEU A 47 6.77 1.71 -2.97
N MET A 48 5.96 2.34 -2.11
CA MET A 48 4.50 2.39 -2.26
C MET A 48 4.06 2.98 -3.60
N ASN A 49 4.67 4.09 -4.02
CA ASN A 49 4.36 4.72 -5.32
C ASN A 49 4.72 3.82 -6.51
N ASN A 50 5.69 2.91 -6.33
CA ASN A 50 6.06 1.92 -7.34
C ASN A 50 5.23 0.63 -7.26
N GLY A 51 4.31 0.52 -6.29
CA GLY A 51 3.53 -0.68 -6.03
C GLY A 51 4.29 -1.80 -5.32
N ASP A 52 5.50 -1.55 -4.81
CA ASP A 52 6.26 -2.52 -4.01
C ASP A 52 5.86 -2.42 -2.53
N TRP A 53 4.74 -3.05 -2.20
CA TRP A 53 4.16 -3.03 -0.86
C TRP A 53 5.02 -3.77 0.16
N THR A 54 5.60 -4.90 -0.22
CA THR A 54 6.46 -5.71 0.66
C THR A 54 7.76 -4.98 0.98
N GLY A 55 8.37 -4.34 -0.03
CA GLY A 55 9.51 -3.46 0.20
C GLY A 55 9.13 -2.33 1.15
N ALA A 56 8.03 -1.62 0.90
CA ALA A 56 7.59 -0.53 1.77
C ALA A 56 7.39 -0.98 3.24
N ILE A 57 6.70 -2.10 3.47
CA ILE A 57 6.49 -2.67 4.82
C ILE A 57 7.82 -2.96 5.51
N THR A 58 8.79 -3.52 4.79
CA THR A 58 10.14 -3.79 5.33
C THR A 58 10.83 -2.51 5.83
N HIS A 59 10.65 -1.37 5.14
CA HIS A 59 11.19 -0.09 5.60
C HIS A 59 10.43 0.48 6.80
N PHE A 60 9.11 0.33 6.86
CA PHE A 60 8.31 0.72 8.03
C PHE A 60 8.69 -0.07 9.29
N GLU A 61 8.87 -1.39 9.18
CA GLU A 61 9.22 -2.26 10.31
C GLU A 61 10.61 -1.98 10.91
N ARG A 62 11.45 -1.22 10.19
CA ARG A 62 12.78 -0.79 10.64
C ARG A 62 12.76 0.54 11.40
N MET A 63 11.63 1.25 11.41
CA MET A 63 11.48 2.52 12.13
C MET A 63 11.37 2.29 13.64
N SER A 64 11.62 3.33 14.42
CA SER A 64 11.32 3.31 15.86
C SER A 64 9.81 3.16 16.11
N THR A 65 9.45 2.49 17.22
CA THR A 65 8.05 2.22 17.57
C THR A 65 7.24 3.51 17.75
N GLY A 66 7.85 4.56 18.33
CA GLY A 66 7.20 5.86 18.50
C GLY A 66 6.95 6.58 17.18
N TYR A 67 7.86 6.46 16.22
CA TYR A 67 7.70 7.06 14.90
C TYR A 67 6.68 6.31 14.05
N LEU A 68 6.70 4.97 14.10
CA LEU A 68 5.73 4.11 13.40
C LEU A 68 4.29 4.34 13.89
N ALA A 69 4.11 4.58 15.19
CA ALA A 69 2.82 4.92 15.79
C ALA A 69 2.38 6.38 15.57
N SER A 70 3.24 7.22 15.01
CA SER A 70 2.90 8.61 14.77
C SER A 70 1.79 8.73 13.72
N ARG A 71 0.90 9.71 13.90
CA ARG A 71 -0.20 9.98 12.97
C ARG A 71 0.27 10.32 11.55
N GLN A 72 1.52 10.78 11.40
CA GLN A 72 2.12 11.02 10.10
C GLN A 72 2.44 9.72 9.35
N VAL A 73 2.78 8.65 10.06
CA VAL A 73 3.33 7.41 9.47
C VAL A 73 2.31 6.29 9.46
N ALA A 74 1.53 6.14 10.52
CA ALA A 74 0.59 5.04 10.68
C ALA A 74 -0.39 4.89 9.50
N PRO A 75 -0.98 5.97 8.92
CA PRO A 75 -1.85 5.83 7.75
C PRO A 75 -1.12 5.30 6.51
N HIS A 76 0.15 5.66 6.31
CA HIS A 76 0.94 5.13 5.19
C HIS A 76 1.33 3.68 5.43
N TYR A 77 1.68 3.33 6.66
CA TYR A 77 2.01 1.96 7.02
C TYR A 77 0.80 1.04 6.82
N ALA A 78 -0.38 1.47 7.28
CA ALA A 78 -1.64 0.78 7.01
C ALA A 78 -1.94 0.70 5.51
N SER A 79 -1.71 1.79 4.77
CA SER A 79 -1.91 1.80 3.30
C SER A 79 -1.01 0.81 2.58
N ALA A 80 0.21 0.55 3.06
CA ALA A 80 1.09 -0.44 2.48
C ALA A 80 0.54 -1.86 2.66
N TYR A 81 0.01 -2.19 3.85
CA TYR A 81 -0.70 -3.44 4.08
C TYR A 81 -2.00 -3.53 3.26
N ALA A 82 -2.79 -2.45 3.18
CA ALA A 82 -3.99 -2.43 2.36
C ALA A 82 -3.67 -2.64 0.86
N GLY A 83 -2.60 -2.02 0.36
CA GLY A 83 -2.09 -2.23 -0.99
C GLY A 83 -1.67 -3.67 -1.24
N ARG A 84 -0.99 -4.32 -0.27
CA ARG A 84 -0.62 -5.74 -0.35
C ARG A 84 -1.84 -6.67 -0.29
N CYS A 85 -2.89 -6.27 0.43
CA CYS A 85 -4.20 -6.93 0.40
C CYS A 85 -4.92 -6.80 -0.96
N GLY A 86 -4.50 -5.85 -1.82
CA GLY A 86 -5.06 -5.64 -3.16
C GLY A 86 -5.74 -4.29 -3.36
N LEU A 87 -5.78 -3.41 -2.34
CA LEU A 87 -6.39 -2.09 -2.47
C LEU A 87 -5.62 -1.24 -3.50
N SER A 88 -6.28 -0.94 -4.61
CA SER A 88 -5.90 0.14 -5.52
C SER A 88 -6.99 1.20 -5.48
N TYR A 89 -6.72 2.34 -4.84
CA TYR A 89 -7.74 3.38 -4.65
C TYR A 89 -8.34 3.85 -5.99
N LEU A 90 -7.48 4.19 -6.95
CA LEU A 90 -7.93 4.66 -8.26
C LEU A 90 -8.69 3.55 -9.01
N GLY A 91 -8.14 2.34 -9.04
CA GLY A 91 -8.81 1.21 -9.68
C GLY A 91 -10.16 0.87 -9.04
N PHE A 92 -10.26 0.97 -7.72
CA PHE A 92 -11.51 0.73 -7.00
C PHE A 92 -12.55 1.80 -7.30
N VAL A 93 -12.19 3.09 -7.25
CA VAL A 93 -13.11 4.20 -7.52
C VAL A 93 -13.59 4.17 -8.97
N GLU A 94 -12.72 3.88 -9.94
CA GLU A 94 -13.08 3.69 -11.35
C GLU A 94 -14.05 2.52 -11.55
N SER A 95 -13.78 1.40 -10.89
CA SER A 95 -14.63 0.21 -10.92
C SER A 95 -16.00 0.49 -10.27
N LEU A 96 -16.01 1.20 -9.15
CA LEU A 96 -17.22 1.57 -8.42
C LEU A 96 -18.10 2.52 -9.25
N GLY A 97 -17.50 3.48 -9.96
CA GLY A 97 -18.21 4.34 -10.90
C GLY A 97 -18.88 3.58 -12.06
N SER A 98 -18.42 2.35 -12.34
CA SER A 98 -18.88 1.50 -13.43
C SER A 98 -19.76 0.32 -12.98
N ILE A 99 -20.17 0.27 -11.70
CA ILE A 99 -20.87 -0.88 -11.10
C ILE A 99 -22.23 -1.21 -11.76
N GLY A 100 -22.93 -0.20 -12.29
CA GLY A 100 -24.23 -0.37 -12.95
C GLY A 100 -25.27 -1.04 -12.04
N THR A 101 -25.87 -2.14 -12.51
CA THR A 101 -26.86 -2.93 -11.77
C THR A 101 -26.26 -4.09 -10.97
N THR A 102 -24.92 -4.19 -10.91
CA THR A 102 -24.25 -5.28 -10.19
C THR A 102 -24.45 -5.13 -8.69
N LYS A 103 -24.77 -6.22 -8.00
CA LYS A 103 -24.91 -6.23 -6.53
C LYS A 103 -23.55 -5.94 -5.89
N LEU A 104 -23.51 -5.11 -4.85
CA LEU A 104 -22.27 -4.66 -4.19
C LEU A 104 -21.32 -5.82 -3.85
N PHE A 105 -21.79 -6.87 -3.16
CA PHE A 105 -20.92 -7.99 -2.77
C PHE A 105 -20.34 -8.75 -3.97
N ARG A 106 -21.12 -8.90 -5.04
CA ARG A 106 -20.62 -9.53 -6.27
C ARG A 106 -19.60 -8.65 -6.98
N PHE A 107 -19.81 -7.33 -6.95
CA PHE A 107 -18.85 -6.37 -7.44
C PHE A 107 -17.53 -6.44 -6.65
N LEU A 108 -17.59 -6.42 -5.32
CA LEU A 108 -16.41 -6.49 -4.46
C LEU A 108 -15.63 -7.80 -4.69
N MET A 109 -16.32 -8.94 -4.69
CA MET A 109 -15.72 -10.26 -4.98
C MET A 109 -14.98 -10.27 -6.32
N ASN A 110 -15.63 -9.77 -7.38
CA ASN A 110 -15.03 -9.72 -8.72
C ASN A 110 -13.90 -8.68 -8.87
N THR A 111 -13.79 -7.73 -7.94
CA THR A 111 -12.74 -6.70 -7.97
C THR A 111 -11.39 -7.24 -7.49
N TYR A 112 -11.38 -8.30 -6.70
CA TYR A 112 -10.17 -8.86 -6.09
C TYR A 112 -9.99 -10.36 -6.43
N PRO A 113 -9.87 -10.72 -7.73
CA PRO A 113 -9.67 -12.10 -8.15
C PRO A 113 -8.31 -12.64 -7.70
N GLY A 114 -8.24 -13.94 -7.43
CA GLY A 114 -7.02 -14.63 -7.00
C GLY A 114 -6.62 -14.31 -5.55
N SER A 115 -7.58 -13.90 -4.74
CA SER A 115 -7.39 -13.62 -3.33
C SER A 115 -7.03 -14.88 -2.54
N ALA A 116 -6.34 -14.70 -1.41
CA ALA A 116 -5.84 -15.77 -0.57
C ALA A 116 -5.89 -15.34 0.90
N ALA A 117 -5.80 -16.31 1.81
CA ALA A 117 -5.82 -16.05 3.26
C ALA A 117 -4.74 -15.04 3.72
N THR A 118 -3.59 -15.00 3.05
CA THR A 118 -2.54 -14.01 3.34
C THR A 118 -2.99 -12.57 3.05
N HIS A 119 -3.78 -12.35 2.00
CA HIS A 119 -4.33 -11.03 1.69
C HIS A 119 -5.36 -10.61 2.75
N ILE A 120 -6.18 -11.55 3.25
CA ILE A 120 -7.12 -11.28 4.34
C ILE A 120 -6.37 -10.77 5.59
N ALA A 121 -5.30 -11.47 5.99
CA ALA A 121 -4.47 -11.07 7.13
C ALA A 121 -3.81 -9.70 6.94
N ASP A 122 -3.42 -9.35 5.71
CA ASP A 122 -2.89 -8.02 5.39
C ASP A 122 -3.97 -6.93 5.56
N CYS A 123 -5.19 -7.18 5.10
CA CYS A 123 -6.32 -6.27 5.31
C CYS A 123 -6.64 -6.06 6.80
N GLU A 124 -6.64 -7.13 7.60
CA GLU A 124 -6.85 -7.03 9.04
C GLU A 124 -5.73 -6.23 9.73
N THR A 125 -4.49 -6.41 9.28
CA THR A 125 -3.33 -5.65 9.80
C THR A 125 -3.46 -4.17 9.46
N ALA A 126 -3.84 -3.83 8.22
CA ALA A 126 -4.08 -2.46 7.80
C ALA A 126 -5.14 -1.77 8.67
N GLU A 127 -6.28 -2.42 8.88
CA GLU A 127 -7.35 -1.90 9.73
C GLU A 127 -6.90 -1.76 11.18
N SER A 128 -6.20 -2.74 11.73
CA SER A 128 -5.67 -2.69 13.10
C SER A 128 -4.76 -1.49 13.31
N ILE A 129 -3.86 -1.19 12.37
CA ILE A 129 -2.97 -0.01 12.44
C ILE A 129 -3.80 1.29 12.44
N LEU A 130 -4.84 1.40 11.60
CA LEU A 130 -5.67 2.61 11.52
C LEU A 130 -6.55 2.81 12.75
N LEU A 131 -7.15 1.74 13.25
CA LEU A 131 -8.03 1.78 14.41
C LEU A 131 -7.25 2.02 15.71
N THR A 132 -5.99 1.60 15.79
CA THR A 132 -5.14 1.83 16.96
C THR A 132 -4.44 3.18 16.94
N SER A 133 -4.05 3.68 15.76
CA SER A 133 -3.38 5.00 15.63
C SER A 133 -4.31 6.18 15.93
N VAL A 134 -5.61 6.07 15.59
CA VAL A 134 -6.62 7.04 15.99
C VAL A 134 -7.91 6.30 16.37
N ALA A 135 -8.04 5.93 17.65
CA ALA A 135 -9.15 5.11 18.13
C ALA A 135 -10.53 5.79 18.00
N ASP A 136 -10.60 7.11 18.16
CA ASP A 136 -11.85 7.85 18.02
C ASP A 136 -12.09 8.26 16.55
N PRO A 137 -13.14 7.75 15.88
CA PRO A 137 -13.46 8.13 14.51
C PRO A 137 -13.75 9.62 14.33
N ASN A 138 -14.16 10.35 15.38
CA ASN A 138 -14.39 11.79 15.33
C ASN A 138 -13.08 12.60 15.35
N LEU A 139 -11.99 11.98 15.81
CA LEU A 139 -10.66 12.59 15.78
C LEU A 139 -9.90 12.27 14.49
N ARG A 140 -10.40 11.33 13.67
CA ARG A 140 -9.80 10.97 12.38
C ARG A 140 -10.00 12.07 11.35
N THR A 141 -9.03 12.25 10.47
CA THR A 141 -9.19 13.07 9.28
C THR A 141 -10.16 12.39 8.32
N VAL A 142 -10.66 13.15 7.34
CA VAL A 142 -11.49 12.59 6.26
C VAL A 142 -10.75 11.47 5.54
N ASP A 143 -9.45 11.67 5.25
CA ASP A 143 -8.63 10.71 4.54
C ASP A 143 -8.42 9.41 5.32
N GLU A 144 -8.22 9.50 6.64
CA GLU A 144 -8.11 8.33 7.52
C GLU A 144 -9.42 7.52 7.55
N ASN A 145 -10.56 8.20 7.67
CA ASN A 145 -11.86 7.54 7.62
C ASN A 145 -12.14 6.90 6.26
N LEU A 146 -11.73 7.57 5.18
CA LEU A 146 -11.89 7.07 3.83
C LEU A 146 -11.02 5.82 3.58
N LEU A 147 -9.78 5.83 4.07
CA LEU A 147 -8.88 4.69 3.98
C LEU A 147 -9.42 3.47 4.74
N VAL A 148 -9.97 3.66 5.95
CA VAL A 148 -10.62 2.58 6.70
C VAL A 148 -11.79 2.00 5.90
N ALA A 149 -12.64 2.85 5.32
CA ALA A 149 -13.79 2.39 4.53
C ALA A 149 -13.37 1.58 3.29
N PHE A 150 -12.37 2.05 2.53
CA PHE A 150 -11.88 1.32 1.36
C PHE A 150 -11.11 0.05 1.72
N SER A 151 -10.36 0.05 2.81
CA SER A 151 -9.72 -1.16 3.35
C SER A 151 -10.77 -2.21 3.72
N ALA A 152 -11.87 -1.79 4.36
CA ALA A 152 -12.97 -2.68 4.69
C ALA A 152 -13.63 -3.27 3.43
N PHE A 153 -13.93 -2.46 2.40
CA PHE A 153 -14.46 -2.98 1.14
C PHE A 153 -13.51 -3.93 0.42
N THR A 154 -12.20 -3.67 0.49
CA THR A 154 -11.17 -4.57 -0.02
C THR A 154 -11.26 -5.90 0.70
N LYS A 155 -11.21 -5.89 2.05
CA LYS A 155 -11.31 -7.09 2.88
C LYS A 155 -12.54 -7.92 2.57
N LEU A 156 -13.70 -7.28 2.43
CA LEU A 156 -14.95 -7.95 2.03
C LEU A 156 -14.80 -8.68 0.70
N GLY A 157 -14.27 -8.00 -0.31
CA GLY A 157 -14.05 -8.60 -1.62
C GLY A 157 -13.03 -9.73 -1.60
N THR A 158 -11.92 -9.55 -0.87
CA THR A 158 -10.87 -10.56 -0.67
C THR A 158 -11.40 -11.82 0.01
N ILE A 159 -12.20 -11.68 1.09
CA ILE A 159 -12.84 -12.80 1.79
C ILE A 159 -13.79 -13.53 0.84
N LEU A 160 -14.68 -12.80 0.17
CA LEU A 160 -15.65 -13.40 -0.73
C LEU A 160 -14.97 -14.09 -1.91
N ASN A 161 -13.93 -13.52 -2.51
CA ASN A 161 -13.22 -14.19 -3.58
C ASN A 161 -12.49 -15.44 -3.09
N THR A 162 -11.82 -15.36 -1.93
CA THR A 162 -11.08 -16.50 -1.36
C THR A 162 -11.97 -17.71 -1.08
N TYR A 163 -13.20 -17.49 -0.58
CA TYR A 163 -14.06 -18.57 -0.09
C TYR A 163 -15.28 -18.86 -0.96
N ALA A 164 -15.82 -17.86 -1.65
CA ALA A 164 -17.01 -18.00 -2.46
C ALA A 164 -16.73 -18.16 -3.95
N ASP A 165 -15.58 -17.73 -4.47
CA ASP A 165 -15.27 -17.70 -5.91
C ASP A 165 -13.84 -18.22 -6.16
N THR A 166 -13.64 -19.52 -5.90
CA THR A 166 -12.33 -20.18 -6.00
C THR A 166 -11.84 -20.32 -7.44
N ASN A 167 -12.76 -20.24 -8.41
CA ASN A 167 -12.44 -20.31 -9.84
C ASN A 167 -12.18 -18.92 -10.47
N ASN A 168 -12.45 -17.83 -9.75
CA ASN A 168 -12.26 -16.44 -10.15
C ASN A 168 -13.10 -15.99 -11.36
N ASP A 169 -14.35 -16.43 -11.45
CA ASP A 169 -15.29 -16.06 -12.51
C ASP A 169 -16.28 -14.95 -12.10
N GLY A 170 -16.21 -14.46 -10.86
CA GLY A 170 -17.10 -13.43 -10.32
C GLY A 170 -18.50 -13.96 -10.02
N ILE A 171 -18.67 -15.27 -9.89
CA ILE A 171 -19.88 -15.98 -9.51
C ILE A 171 -19.56 -16.87 -8.31
N PRO A 172 -20.40 -16.88 -7.26
CA PRO A 172 -20.19 -17.83 -6.18
C PRO A 172 -20.23 -19.27 -6.71
N ASP A 173 -19.23 -20.06 -6.36
CA ASP A 173 -19.10 -21.45 -6.72
C ASP A 173 -20.31 -22.26 -6.25
N GLY A 174 -20.68 -23.27 -7.05
CA GLY A 174 -21.78 -24.16 -6.73
C GLY A 174 -21.56 -24.88 -5.40
N GLY A 175 -22.44 -24.65 -4.43
CA GLY A 175 -22.34 -25.22 -3.08
C GLY A 175 -21.75 -24.30 -2.02
N PHE A 176 -21.32 -23.08 -2.39
CA PHE A 176 -21.02 -22.05 -1.40
C PHE A 176 -22.28 -21.67 -0.60
N ASP A 177 -22.19 -21.76 0.72
CA ASP A 177 -23.23 -21.35 1.66
C ASP A 177 -22.63 -20.46 2.76
N ALA A 178 -22.97 -19.17 2.74
CA ALA A 178 -22.49 -18.20 3.72
C ALA A 178 -22.99 -18.50 5.16
N CYS A 179 -24.01 -19.34 5.32
CA CYS A 179 -24.50 -19.79 6.62
C CYS A 179 -23.81 -21.08 7.11
N ASN A 180 -22.90 -21.65 6.32
CA ASN A 180 -22.16 -22.86 6.67
C ASN A 180 -20.71 -22.53 7.04
N ALA A 181 -20.34 -22.81 8.30
CA ALA A 181 -19.00 -22.58 8.82
C ALA A 181 -17.89 -23.37 8.08
N GLY A 182 -18.25 -24.43 7.35
CA GLY A 182 -17.33 -25.17 6.48
C GLY A 182 -17.02 -24.46 5.16
N SER A 183 -17.87 -23.52 4.72
CA SER A 183 -17.69 -22.71 3.51
C SER A 183 -17.15 -21.31 3.82
N LEU A 184 -17.53 -20.73 4.96
CA LEU A 184 -17.02 -19.44 5.45
C LEU A 184 -16.89 -19.52 6.97
N ALA A 185 -15.67 -19.44 7.49
CA ALA A 185 -15.44 -19.51 8.93
C ALA A 185 -16.15 -18.35 9.65
N ASP A 186 -16.69 -18.58 10.85
CA ASP A 186 -17.39 -17.56 11.65
C ASP A 186 -16.54 -16.31 11.91
N ALA A 187 -15.21 -16.45 11.98
CA ALA A 187 -14.29 -15.33 12.10
C ALA A 187 -14.38 -14.40 10.89
N ASP A 188 -14.37 -14.95 9.68
CA ASP A 188 -14.45 -14.22 8.42
C ASP A 188 -15.88 -13.73 8.15
N ALA A 189 -16.90 -14.51 8.51
CA ALA A 189 -18.30 -14.10 8.42
C ALA A 189 -18.59 -12.83 9.25
N ARG A 190 -18.00 -12.72 10.44
CA ARG A 190 -18.08 -11.50 11.28
C ARG A 190 -17.42 -10.30 10.63
N GLN A 191 -16.41 -10.48 9.79
CA GLN A 191 -15.82 -9.38 9.03
C GLN A 191 -16.75 -8.89 7.90
N VAL A 192 -17.66 -9.75 7.43
CA VAL A 192 -18.59 -9.48 6.32
C VAL A 192 -19.92 -8.89 6.77
N GLY A 193 -20.39 -9.27 7.96
CA GLY A 193 -21.62 -8.73 8.55
C GLY A 193 -21.56 -8.73 10.07
N THR A 194 -21.41 -7.54 10.65
CA THR A 194 -21.80 -7.22 12.03
C THR A 194 -22.94 -6.22 12.03
#